data_AF-A0A353SA22-F1
#
_entry.id   AF-A0A353SA22-F1
#
_cell.length_a   1.000
_cell.length_b   1.000
_cell.length_c   1.000
_cell.angle_alpha   90.00
_cell.angle_beta   90.00
_cell.angle_gamma   90.00
#
_symmetry.space_group_name_H-M   'P 1'
#
loop_
_entity.id
_entity.type
_entity.pdbx_description
1 polymer ?
#
loop_
_entity_poly.entity_id
_entity_poly.type
_entity_poly.pdbx_seq_one_letter_code
_entity_poly.pdbx_strand_id
1 'polypeptide(L)'
;MADAAAKTKSEIKQPIKEAGGAHSGKKKSGGLKDYKSLTGRQKAAIFLVALGSEVSSEVMKHLREDEVETLTFEIARLDTVDADFKDQVLSEFQELMAAQNFITTGGIDYARELLEKSLGSQKAIDIINRLTSSLQVRPFDFIRRTDP
;
A
#
# COMPACT_ATOMS: atom_id res chain seq x y z
N MET A 1 49.17 -65.25 -48.41
CA MET A 1 48.36 -65.57 -47.22
C MET A 1 47.51 -64.34 -46.96
N ALA A 2 46.39 -64.21 -47.67
CA ALA A 2 45.00 -64.53 -47.22
C ALA A 2 44.41 -63.29 -46.50
N ASP A 3 43.21 -62.76 -46.73
CA ASP A 3 41.93 -63.26 -47.26
C ASP A 3 41.06 -62.00 -47.56
N ALA A 4 40.51 -61.82 -48.76
CA ALA A 4 39.09 -61.96 -49.11
C ALA A 4 38.03 -61.16 -48.30
N ALA A 5 37.34 -60.29 -49.05
CA ALA A 5 35.87 -60.20 -49.19
C ALA A 5 34.93 -59.74 -48.05
N ALA A 6 33.93 -58.98 -48.52
CA ALA A 6 32.50 -59.03 -48.19
C ALA A 6 31.90 -58.01 -47.19
N LYS A 7 31.06 -57.15 -47.78
CA LYS A 7 29.90 -56.44 -47.21
C LYS A 7 29.04 -57.30 -46.27
N THR A 8 28.52 -56.71 -45.20
CA THR A 8 27.21 -57.08 -44.63
C THR A 8 26.54 -55.89 -43.94
N LYS A 9 25.24 -55.69 -44.22
CA LYS A 9 24.31 -54.78 -43.52
C LYS A 9 23.85 -55.47 -42.22
N SER A 10 23.68 -54.73 -41.12
CA SER A 10 22.43 -54.71 -40.31
C SER A 10 22.54 -53.79 -39.09
N GLU A 11 21.36 -53.32 -38.67
CA GLU A 11 20.95 -53.00 -37.29
C GLU A 11 21.27 -51.64 -36.64
N ILE A 12 20.28 -50.77 -36.84
CA ILE A 12 19.60 -49.95 -35.82
C ILE A 12 19.77 -50.50 -34.39
N LYS A 13 20.33 -49.68 -33.49
CA LYS A 13 19.99 -49.74 -32.06
C LYS A 13 20.23 -48.39 -31.39
N GLN A 14 19.15 -47.71 -31.04
CA GLN A 14 19.15 -46.66 -30.03
C GLN A 14 19.62 -47.23 -28.68
N PRO A 15 20.37 -46.48 -27.87
CA PRO A 15 20.41 -46.74 -26.44
C PRO A 15 19.28 -45.98 -25.75
N ILE A 16 18.27 -46.73 -25.31
CA ILE A 16 17.38 -46.33 -24.23
C ILE A 16 18.23 -46.42 -22.94
N LYS A 17 18.45 -45.30 -22.25
CA LYS A 17 19.01 -45.30 -20.89
C LYS A 17 18.02 -44.62 -19.94
N GLU A 18 17.23 -45.50 -19.34
CA GLU A 18 16.71 -45.57 -17.98
C GLU A 18 16.50 -44.30 -17.15
N ALA A 19 15.32 -44.33 -16.53
CA ALA A 19 14.76 -43.42 -15.54
C ALA A 19 15.63 -43.26 -14.27
N GLY A 20 15.37 -42.17 -13.55
CA GLY A 20 15.69 -42.09 -12.13
C GLY A 20 16.51 -40.86 -11.76
N GLY A 21 15.85 -39.71 -11.76
CA GLY A 21 16.45 -38.48 -11.26
C GLY A 21 15.38 -37.43 -11.13
N ALA A 22 14.49 -37.62 -10.15
CA ALA A 22 13.59 -36.59 -9.66
C ALA A 22 14.41 -35.33 -9.39
N HIS A 23 14.50 -34.46 -10.40
CA HIS A 23 14.84 -33.06 -10.19
C HIS A 23 13.62 -32.51 -9.48
N SER A 24 13.67 -32.62 -8.16
CA SER A 24 13.14 -31.63 -7.23
C SER A 24 13.60 -30.28 -7.74
N GLY A 25 12.84 -29.74 -8.69
CA GLY A 25 12.81 -28.32 -8.96
C GLY A 25 12.35 -27.74 -7.64
N LYS A 26 13.32 -27.32 -6.83
CA LYS A 26 13.10 -26.41 -5.71
C LYS A 26 12.18 -25.33 -6.28
N LYS A 27 10.89 -25.39 -5.96
CA LYS A 27 9.98 -24.26 -6.07
C LYS A 27 10.70 -23.16 -5.32
N LYS A 28 11.31 -22.23 -6.05
CA LYS A 28 11.78 -20.98 -5.46
C LYS A 28 10.50 -20.32 -4.97
N SER A 29 10.21 -20.48 -3.68
CA SER A 29 9.26 -19.61 -2.99
C SER A 29 9.69 -18.19 -3.34
N GLY A 30 8.84 -17.49 -4.09
CA GLY A 30 9.06 -16.11 -4.50
C GLY A 30 8.87 -15.20 -3.31
N GLY A 31 9.69 -15.38 -2.27
CA GLY A 31 9.72 -14.48 -1.13
C GLY A 31 10.10 -13.09 -1.62
N LEU A 32 9.36 -12.09 -1.17
CA LEU A 32 9.70 -10.69 -1.35
C LEU A 32 11.11 -10.49 -0.76
N LYS A 33 12.10 -10.13 -1.59
CA LYS A 33 13.49 -9.98 -1.15
C LYS A 33 13.91 -8.53 -0.95
N ASP A 34 13.18 -7.59 -1.54
CA ASP A 34 13.50 -6.17 -1.51
C ASP A 34 12.23 -5.33 -1.61
N TYR A 35 12.06 -4.37 -0.70
CA TYR A 35 10.94 -3.44 -0.66
C TYR A 35 10.82 -2.62 -1.95
N LYS A 36 11.95 -2.19 -2.52
CA LYS A 36 11.97 -1.37 -3.73
C LYS A 36 11.54 -2.13 -4.97
N SER A 37 11.57 -3.46 -4.92
CA SER A 37 11.12 -4.33 -6.00
C SER A 37 9.60 -4.56 -6.01
N LEU A 38 8.89 -4.10 -4.97
CA LEU A 38 7.46 -4.29 -4.85
C LEU A 38 6.70 -3.41 -5.83
N THR A 39 5.84 -4.06 -6.61
CA THR A 39 4.87 -3.37 -7.45
C THR A 39 3.82 -2.68 -6.59
N GLY A 40 3.16 -1.65 -7.13
CA GLY A 40 2.07 -0.95 -6.41
C GLY A 40 0.94 -1.89 -5.97
N ARG A 41 0.64 -2.94 -6.75
CA ARG A 41 -0.37 -3.95 -6.39
C ARG A 41 0.06 -4.81 -5.20
N GLN A 42 1.33 -5.21 -5.15
CA GLN A 42 1.89 -5.94 -4.03
C GLN A 42 1.90 -5.07 -2.76
N LYS A 43 2.26 -3.79 -2.88
CA LYS A 43 2.17 -2.84 -1.75
C LYS A 43 0.73 -2.66 -1.27
N ALA A 44 -0.24 -2.52 -2.19
CA ALA A 44 -1.65 -2.44 -1.84
C ALA A 44 -2.16 -3.71 -1.15
N ALA A 45 -1.76 -4.90 -1.60
CA ALA A 45 -2.08 -6.15 -0.94
C ALA A 45 -1.52 -6.22 0.50
N ILE A 46 -0.24 -5.85 0.68
CA ILE A 46 0.39 -5.77 2.01
C ILE A 46 -0.34 -4.77 2.90
N PHE A 47 -0.70 -3.60 2.37
CA PHE A 47 -1.45 -2.58 3.09
C PHE A 47 -2.81 -3.10 3.58
N LEU A 48 -3.57 -3.77 2.71
CA LEU A 48 -4.87 -4.34 3.07
C LEU A 48 -4.72 -5.45 4.13
N VAL A 49 -3.70 -6.29 4.03
CA VAL A 49 -3.41 -7.28 5.09
C VAL A 49 -3.04 -6.58 6.40
N ALA A 50 -2.30 -5.48 6.35
CA ALA A 50 -1.89 -4.71 7.53
C ALA A 50 -3.07 -4.06 8.28
N LEU A 51 -4.10 -3.62 7.55
CA LEU A 51 -5.33 -3.04 8.11
C LEU A 51 -6.25 -4.09 8.76
N GLY A 52 -6.10 -5.36 8.40
CA GLY A 52 -6.97 -6.44 8.84
C GLY A 52 -8.27 -6.56 8.03
N SER A 53 -8.96 -7.69 8.19
CA SER A 53 -10.09 -8.08 7.33
C SER A 53 -11.26 -7.11 7.37
N GLU A 54 -11.58 -6.58 8.55
CA GLU A 54 -12.75 -5.71 8.73
C GLU A 54 -12.61 -4.42 7.92
N VAL A 55 -11.53 -3.67 8.15
CA VAL A 55 -11.26 -2.39 7.47
C VAL A 55 -11.03 -2.62 5.98
N SER A 56 -10.29 -3.65 5.61
CA SER A 56 -10.03 -3.97 4.21
C SER A 56 -11.28 -4.36 3.44
N SER A 57 -12.27 -4.98 4.09
CA SER A 57 -13.54 -5.28 3.44
C SER A 57 -14.29 -4.01 3.05
N GLU A 58 -14.25 -2.95 3.86
CA GLU A 58 -14.85 -1.66 3.51
C GLU A 58 -14.13 -1.02 2.33
N VAL A 59 -12.79 -1.08 2.30
CA VAL A 59 -12.01 -0.58 1.16
C VAL A 59 -12.36 -1.33 -0.12
N MET A 60 -12.45 -2.67 -0.08
CA MET A 60 -12.77 -3.51 -1.24
C MET A 60 -14.14 -3.19 -1.86
N LYS A 61 -15.13 -2.77 -1.07
CA LYS A 61 -16.47 -2.37 -1.58
C LYS A 61 -16.43 -1.17 -2.53
N HIS A 62 -15.37 -0.37 -2.49
CA HIS A 62 -15.20 0.81 -3.33
C HIS A 62 -14.40 0.55 -4.62
N LEU A 63 -13.97 -0.68 -4.85
CA LEU A 63 -13.18 -1.07 -6.01
C LEU A 63 -14.04 -1.70 -7.09
N ARG A 64 -13.57 -1.64 -8.34
CA ARG A 64 -14.18 -2.39 -9.44
C ARG A 64 -13.83 -3.87 -9.33
N GLU A 65 -14.62 -4.72 -9.99
CA GLU A 65 -14.45 -6.18 -9.95
C GLU A 65 -13.06 -6.64 -10.43
N ASP A 66 -12.52 -6.02 -11.48
CA ASP A 66 -11.16 -6.29 -11.99
C ASP A 66 -10.06 -5.97 -10.97
N GLU A 67 -10.27 -4.92 -10.18
CA GLU A 67 -9.33 -4.48 -9.13
C GLU A 67 -9.40 -5.41 -7.92
N VAL A 68 -10.60 -5.83 -7.52
CA VAL A 68 -10.82 -6.80 -6.44
C VAL A 68 -10.16 -8.14 -6.78
N GLU A 69 -10.35 -8.66 -7.99
CA GLU A 69 -9.73 -9.92 -8.43
C GLU A 69 -8.20 -9.81 -8.39
N THR A 70 -7.68 -8.71 -8.93
CA THR A 70 -6.24 -8.44 -8.96
C THR A 70 -5.62 -8.37 -7.57
N LEU A 71 -6.24 -7.61 -6.65
CA LEU A 71 -5.72 -7.47 -5.28
C LEU A 71 -5.86 -8.77 -4.49
N THR A 72 -6.96 -9.49 -4.66
CA THR A 72 -7.18 -10.79 -4.02
C THR A 72 -6.13 -11.80 -4.48
N PHE A 73 -5.78 -11.80 -5.77
CA PHE A 73 -4.69 -12.63 -6.30
C PHE A 73 -3.34 -12.31 -5.66
N GLU A 74 -3.01 -11.03 -5.50
CA GLU A 74 -1.75 -10.64 -4.84
C GLU A 74 -1.77 -11.02 -3.36
N ILE A 75 -2.87 -10.79 -2.63
CA ILE A 75 -3.04 -11.18 -1.23
C ILE A 75 -2.84 -12.69 -1.05
N ALA A 76 -3.45 -13.51 -1.92
CA ALA A 76 -3.33 -14.97 -1.88
C ALA A 76 -1.90 -15.49 -2.12
N ARG A 77 -1.02 -14.69 -2.72
CA ARG A 77 0.39 -15.03 -2.96
C ARG A 77 1.32 -14.55 -1.84
N LEU A 78 0.82 -13.77 -0.89
CA LEU A 78 1.56 -13.39 0.29
C LEU A 78 1.59 -14.57 1.27
N ASP A 79 2.66 -15.36 1.27
CA ASP A 79 2.84 -16.46 2.23
C ASP A 79 3.02 -15.91 3.66
N THR A 80 3.98 -15.00 3.84
CA THR A 80 4.26 -14.33 5.10
C THR A 80 4.74 -12.94 4.76
N VAL A 81 4.04 -11.94 5.31
CA VAL A 81 4.45 -10.54 5.17
C VAL A 81 5.49 -10.25 6.24
N ASP A 82 6.70 -9.90 5.82
CA ASP A 82 7.74 -9.43 6.72
C ASP A 82 7.27 -8.15 7.44
N ALA A 83 7.52 -8.06 8.75
CA ALA A 83 7.16 -6.89 9.55
C ALA A 83 7.82 -5.62 8.98
N ASP A 84 9.06 -5.73 8.50
CA ASP A 84 9.78 -4.62 7.90
C ASP A 84 9.10 -4.10 6.62
N PHE A 85 8.51 -4.98 5.82
CA PHE A 85 7.75 -4.55 4.63
C PHE A 85 6.42 -3.93 4.99
N LYS A 86 5.74 -4.47 6.00
CA LYS A 86 4.50 -3.88 6.51
C LYS A 86 4.74 -2.45 6.98
N ASP A 87 5.77 -2.22 7.80
CA ASP A 87 6.09 -0.90 8.34
C ASP A 87 6.48 0.09 7.24
N GLN A 88 7.27 -0.35 6.25
CA GLN A 88 7.62 0.49 5.11
C GLN A 88 6.41 0.86 4.25
N VAL A 89 5.49 -0.08 3.97
CA VAL A 89 4.26 0.21 3.22
C VAL A 89 3.39 1.23 3.98
N LEU A 90 3.26 1.08 5.30
CA LEU A 90 2.48 2.01 6.12
C LEU A 90 3.12 3.42 6.16
N SER A 91 4.45 3.50 6.26
CA SER A 91 5.18 4.78 6.20
C SER A 91 4.99 5.47 4.85
N GLU A 92 5.14 4.74 3.75
CA GLU A 92 4.91 5.30 2.40
C GLU A 92 3.47 5.78 2.23
N PHE A 93 2.49 5.02 2.73
CA PHE A 93 1.09 5.44 2.70
C PHE A 93 0.85 6.71 3.53
N GLN A 94 1.46 6.81 4.72
CA GLN A 94 1.37 8.01 5.55
C GLN A 94 1.98 9.24 4.86
N GLU A 95 3.11 9.09 4.17
CA GLU A 95 3.71 10.16 3.37
C GLU A 95 2.81 10.59 2.21
N LEU A 96 2.18 9.64 1.50
CA LEU A 96 1.20 9.93 0.45
C LEU A 96 -0.02 10.68 1.00
N MET A 97 -0.53 10.27 2.17
CA MET A 97 -1.62 10.96 2.85
C MET A 97 -1.20 12.36 3.30
N ALA A 98 0.02 12.54 3.82
CA ALA A 98 0.55 13.83 4.21
C ALA A 98 0.75 14.76 2.99
N ALA A 99 1.13 14.21 1.84
CA ALA A 99 1.25 14.95 0.58
C ALA A 99 -0.12 15.35 0.00
N GLN A 100 -1.13 14.47 0.04
CA GLN A 100 -2.50 14.84 -0.31
C GLN A 100 -3.06 15.88 0.66
N ASN A 101 -2.78 15.69 1.94
CA ASN A 101 -3.06 16.65 2.99
C ASN A 101 -2.05 17.80 2.99
N PHE A 102 -1.17 18.02 2.02
CA PHE A 102 -0.34 19.24 2.01
C PHE A 102 -1.19 20.50 1.78
N ILE A 103 -2.46 20.30 1.40
CA ILE A 103 -3.57 21.22 1.70
C ILE A 103 -4.08 20.93 3.13
N THR A 104 -3.22 20.97 4.15
CA THR A 104 -3.69 20.95 5.54
C THR A 104 -3.94 22.41 5.81
N THR A 105 -5.15 22.87 5.50
CA THR A 105 -5.59 24.20 5.87
C THR A 105 -5.74 24.24 7.39
N GLY A 106 -4.63 24.35 8.12
CA GLY A 106 -4.67 24.80 9.49
C GLY A 106 -5.30 26.19 9.53
N GLY A 107 -6.23 26.42 10.46
CA GLY A 107 -7.00 27.65 10.52
C GLY A 107 -8.42 27.44 11.05
N ILE A 108 -9.25 28.47 10.94
CA ILE A 108 -10.63 28.48 11.44
C ILE A 108 -11.49 27.38 10.81
N ASP A 109 -11.26 27.03 9.54
CA ASP A 109 -12.09 26.04 8.84
C ASP A 109 -11.86 24.61 9.33
N TYR A 110 -10.60 24.20 9.56
CA TYR A 110 -10.29 22.90 10.17
C TYR A 110 -10.78 22.83 11.62
N ALA A 111 -10.63 23.91 12.39
CA ALA A 111 -11.19 23.99 13.74
C ALA A 111 -12.72 23.89 13.74
N ARG A 112 -13.40 24.51 12.75
CA ARG A 112 -14.86 24.39 12.58
C ARG A 112 -15.25 22.95 12.31
N GLU A 113 -14.65 22.29 11.33
CA GLU A 113 -14.97 20.89 10.99
C GLU A 113 -14.78 19.93 12.17
N LEU A 114 -13.68 20.10 12.93
CA LEU A 114 -13.39 19.31 14.12
C LEU A 114 -14.44 19.52 15.22
N LEU A 115 -14.85 20.78 15.45
CA LEU A 115 -15.86 21.14 16.44
C LEU A 115 -17.25 20.65 16.03
N GLU A 116 -17.61 20.71 14.74
CA GLU A 116 -18.88 20.22 14.23
C GLU A 116 -19.03 18.71 14.46
N LYS A 117 -17.97 17.95 14.14
CA LYS A 117 -17.94 16.48 14.34
C LYS A 117 -17.98 16.08 15.81
N SER A 118 -17.41 16.89 16.71
CA SER A 118 -17.28 16.55 18.12
C SER A 118 -18.42 17.06 19.00
N LEU A 119 -18.96 18.24 18.69
CA LEU A 119 -19.89 18.99 19.55
C LEU A 119 -21.22 19.35 18.86
N GLY A 120 -21.35 19.06 17.57
CA GLY A 120 -22.49 19.45 16.73
C GLY A 120 -22.37 20.89 16.21
N SER A 121 -23.07 21.15 15.10
CA SER A 121 -22.94 22.40 14.33
C SER A 121 -23.20 23.67 15.14
N GLN A 122 -24.19 23.64 16.03
CA GLN A 122 -24.56 24.83 16.81
C GLN A 122 -23.42 25.27 17.77
N LYS A 123 -22.85 24.32 18.53
CA LYS A 123 -21.75 24.62 19.46
C LYS A 123 -20.46 25.00 18.72
N ALA A 124 -20.22 24.43 17.55
CA ALA A 124 -19.06 24.76 16.74
C ALA A 124 -19.08 26.23 16.30
N ILE A 125 -20.22 26.72 15.80
CA ILE A 125 -20.41 28.11 15.37
C ILE A 125 -20.14 29.08 16.53
N ASP A 126 -20.70 28.81 17.71
CA ASP A 126 -20.54 29.68 18.88
C ASP A 126 -19.06 29.83 19.30
N ILE A 127 -18.33 28.72 19.31
CA ILE A 127 -16.90 28.70 19.69
C ILE A 127 -16.05 29.46 18.66
N ILE A 128 -16.31 29.27 17.37
CA ILE A 128 -15.58 29.95 16.28
C ILE A 128 -15.85 31.47 16.29
N ASN A 129 -17.09 31.89 16.53
CA ASN A 129 -17.45 33.30 16.63
C ASN A 129 -16.74 34.00 17.79
N ARG A 130 -16.62 33.31 18.94
CA ARG A 130 -15.89 33.85 20.10
C ARG A 130 -14.40 34.02 19.81
N LEU A 131 -13.78 33.04 19.16
CA LEU A 131 -12.37 33.07 18.78
C LEU A 131 -12.06 34.21 17.79
N THR A 132 -12.90 34.36 16.77
CA THR A 132 -12.77 35.43 15.76
C THR A 132 -12.92 36.81 16.40
N SER A 133 -13.87 36.96 17.33
CA SER A 133 -14.11 38.22 18.05
C SER A 133 -12.96 38.60 18.98
N SER A 134 -12.29 37.62 19.60
CA SER A 134 -11.13 37.88 20.48
C SER A 134 -9.85 38.23 19.72
N LEU A 135 -9.74 37.82 18.44
CA LEU A 135 -8.59 38.14 17.60
C LEU A 135 -8.69 39.54 16.97
N GLN A 136 -9.90 40.10 16.86
CA GLN A 136 -10.14 41.50 16.47
C GLN A 136 -10.09 42.44 17.69
N VAL A 137 -8.96 42.51 18.40
CA VAL A 137 -8.76 43.57 19.39
C VAL A 137 -8.49 44.89 18.66
N ARG A 138 -9.29 45.91 18.98
CA ARG A 138 -9.48 47.15 18.20
C ARG A 138 -8.18 47.98 18.09
N PRO A 139 -7.73 48.37 16.89
CA PRO A 139 -6.46 49.09 16.68
C PRO A 139 -6.31 50.49 17.30
N PHE A 140 -7.31 51.00 18.04
CA PHE A 140 -7.38 52.42 18.39
C PHE A 140 -7.59 52.73 19.88
N ASP A 141 -7.52 51.73 20.77
CA ASP A 141 -7.54 51.98 22.22
C ASP A 141 -6.30 52.78 22.70
N PHE A 142 -5.24 52.87 21.88
CA PHE A 142 -4.05 53.66 22.16
C PHE A 142 -4.26 55.19 22.08
N ILE A 143 -5.26 55.68 21.34
CA ILE A 143 -5.40 57.13 21.07
C ILE A 143 -6.30 57.82 22.11
N ARG A 144 -7.06 57.07 22.92
CA ARG A 144 -8.00 57.64 23.90
C ARG A 144 -7.40 57.95 25.28
N ARG A 145 -6.09 57.74 25.48
CA ARG A 145 -5.39 57.97 26.77
C ARG A 145 -4.44 59.17 26.79
N THR A 146 -4.39 59.96 25.71
CA THR A 146 -3.68 61.24 25.71
C THR A 146 -4.71 62.36 25.77
N ASP A 147 -4.93 62.87 26.99
CA ASP A 147 -5.51 64.18 27.25
C ASP A 147 -4.56 65.27 26.67
N PRO A 148 -5.07 66.45 26.26
CA PRO A 148 -4.34 67.45 25.46
C PRO A 148 -3.18 68.14 26.19
#